data_AF-A0A089P039-F1
#
_entry.id   AF-A0A089P039-F1
#
_cell.length_a   1.000
_cell.length_b   1.000
_cell.length_c   1.000
_cell.angle_alpha   90.00
_cell.angle_beta   90.00
_cell.angle_gamma   90.00
#
_symmetry.space_group_name_H-M   'P 1'
#
loop_
_entity.id
_entity.type
_entity.pdbx_description
1 polymer ?
#
loop_
_entity_poly.entity_id
_entity_poly.type
_entity_poly.pdbx_seq_one_letter_code
_entity_poly.pdbx_strand_id
1 'polypeptide(L)'
;MRVVLRPIPEHPDAVGLVDGQPLTVDGRDAYAGGRALSQEEIGEALAAAVEEAASALWGSDYLGSLSRVLGLNRRSVVGDRIARNGLPAWALAIIGYGAGAPVPRALGYLLLAAAEVLDATDEHPRGKRDALARQGLEDALALVERARNMKHLPAGTRCPPSALLRQIEGLHERRMAGSS
;
A
#
# COMPACT_ATOMS: atom_id res chain seq x y z
N MET A 1 -16.21 -4.86 23.23
CA MET A 1 -15.45 -5.87 22.47
C MET A 1 -14.42 -5.15 21.62
N ARG A 2 -13.19 -5.65 21.56
CA ARG A 2 -12.11 -5.12 20.72
C ARG A 2 -11.66 -6.19 19.74
N VAL A 3 -11.76 -5.88 18.45
CA VAL A 3 -11.21 -6.71 17.37
C VAL A 3 -9.90 -6.12 16.88
N VAL A 4 -8.90 -6.95 16.62
CA VAL A 4 -7.63 -6.55 16.00
C VAL A 4 -7.31 -7.55 14.90
N LEU A 5 -7.30 -7.10 13.64
CA LEU A 5 -6.92 -7.95 12.51
C LEU A 5 -5.40 -8.01 12.40
N ARG A 6 -4.84 -9.22 12.51
CA ARG A 6 -3.42 -9.50 12.32
C ARG A 6 -3.20 -11.00 12.22
N PRO A 7 -2.11 -11.47 11.59
CA PRO A 7 -1.72 -12.87 11.67
C PRO A 7 -1.44 -13.29 13.12
N ILE A 8 -1.82 -14.52 13.45
CA ILE A 8 -1.49 -15.16 14.73
C ILE A 8 -0.67 -16.41 14.39
N PRO A 9 0.66 -16.39 14.58
CA PRO A 9 1.53 -17.51 14.20
C PRO A 9 1.11 -18.86 14.79
N GLU A 10 0.61 -18.86 16.02
CA GLU A 10 0.16 -20.05 16.74
C GLU A 10 -1.22 -20.56 16.27
N HIS A 11 -1.97 -19.72 15.56
CA HIS A 11 -3.33 -20.00 15.08
C HIS A 11 -3.46 -19.52 13.62
N PRO A 12 -2.93 -20.26 12.63
CA PRO A 12 -2.85 -19.81 11.24
C PRO A 12 -4.22 -19.56 10.58
N ASP A 13 -5.28 -20.22 11.06
CA ASP A 13 -6.64 -20.04 10.58
C ASP A 13 -7.34 -18.82 11.21
N ALA A 14 -6.71 -18.16 12.18
CA ALA A 14 -7.25 -16.96 12.81
C ALA A 14 -6.99 -15.72 11.95
N VAL A 15 -8.02 -14.90 11.81
CA VAL A 15 -7.97 -13.63 11.08
C VAL A 15 -7.55 -12.45 11.96
N GLY A 16 -7.47 -12.67 13.27
CA GLY A 16 -7.14 -11.66 14.26
C GLY A 16 -7.49 -12.09 15.67
N LEU A 17 -7.65 -11.11 16.55
CA LEU A 17 -8.04 -11.29 17.95
C LEU A 17 -9.38 -10.62 18.24
N VAL A 18 -10.17 -11.21 19.13
CA VAL A 18 -11.30 -10.59 19.84
C VAL A 18 -11.00 -10.64 21.32
N ASP A 19 -10.86 -9.47 21.95
CA ASP A 19 -10.56 -9.36 23.40
C ASP A 19 -9.37 -10.26 23.84
N GLY A 20 -8.37 -10.40 22.95
CA GLY A 20 -7.16 -11.21 23.18
C GLY A 20 -7.29 -12.70 22.83
N GLN A 21 -8.46 -13.18 22.44
CA GLN A 21 -8.68 -14.56 21.97
C GLN A 21 -8.58 -14.65 20.44
N PRO A 22 -8.01 -15.73 19.87
CA PRO A 22 -8.00 -15.94 18.43
C PRO A 22 -9.42 -15.90 17.84
N LEU A 23 -9.60 -15.04 16.84
CA LEU A 23 -10.81 -14.91 16.05
C LEU A 23 -10.65 -15.74 14.78
N THR A 24 -11.52 -16.73 14.60
CA THR A 24 -11.64 -17.53 13.36
C THR A 24 -12.98 -17.22 12.71
N VAL A 25 -13.08 -17.43 11.40
CA VAL A 25 -14.32 -17.22 10.64
C VAL A 25 -14.54 -18.42 9.73
N ASP A 26 -15.71 -19.05 9.84
CA ASP A 26 -16.16 -20.08 8.90
C ASP A 26 -17.37 -19.54 8.13
N GLY A 27 -17.25 -19.42 6.81
CA GLY A 27 -18.22 -18.70 5.99
C GLY A 27 -18.37 -17.23 6.43
N ARG A 28 -19.40 -16.96 7.24
CA ARG A 28 -19.71 -15.66 7.85
C ARG A 28 -19.85 -15.70 9.38
N ASP A 29 -19.71 -16.88 9.96
CA ASP A 29 -19.85 -17.09 11.39
C ASP A 29 -18.49 -16.90 12.06
N ALA A 30 -18.47 -16.04 13.08
CA ALA A 30 -17.26 -15.70 13.82
C ALA A 30 -17.16 -16.55 15.08
N TYR A 31 -15.96 -17.01 15.40
CA TYR A 31 -15.69 -17.79 16.60
C TYR A 31 -14.48 -17.25 17.35
N ALA A 32 -14.60 -17.11 18.68
CA ALA A 32 -13.49 -16.77 19.56
C ALA A 32 -13.53 -17.62 20.83
N GLY A 33 -12.38 -18.18 21.22
CA GLY A 33 -12.28 -19.07 22.39
C GLY A 33 -13.22 -20.28 22.32
N GLY A 34 -13.49 -20.79 21.11
CA GLY A 34 -14.43 -21.89 20.87
C GLY A 34 -15.92 -21.52 20.93
N ARG A 35 -16.27 -20.24 21.13
CA ARG A 35 -17.65 -19.75 21.17
C ARG A 35 -18.02 -19.03 19.88
N ALA A 36 -19.19 -19.33 19.34
CA ALA A 36 -19.79 -18.57 18.25
C ALA A 36 -20.19 -17.15 18.71
N LEU A 37 -19.85 -16.15 17.91
CA LEU A 37 -20.18 -14.74 18.12
C LEU A 37 -21.28 -14.35 17.13
N SER A 38 -22.38 -13.79 17.63
CA SER A 38 -23.40 -13.26 16.73
C SER A 38 -22.91 -11.98 16.07
N GLN A 39 -23.45 -11.65 14.89
CA GLN A 39 -23.11 -10.37 14.23
C GLN A 39 -23.57 -9.15 15.04
N GLU A 40 -24.65 -9.27 15.81
CA GLU A 40 -25.07 -8.22 16.75
C GLU A 40 -23.99 -7.96 17.81
N GLU A 41 -23.26 -9.00 18.23
CA GLU A 41 -22.22 -8.91 19.26
C GLU A 41 -20.89 -8.35 18.72
N ILE A 42 -20.43 -8.82 17.56
CA ILE A 42 -19.10 -8.49 17.02
C ILE A 42 -19.10 -7.42 15.93
N GLY A 43 -20.25 -7.18 15.28
CA GLY A 43 -20.33 -6.49 14.00
C GLY A 43 -19.68 -5.11 13.99
N GLU A 44 -20.03 -4.25 14.94
CA GLU A 44 -19.45 -2.90 15.05
C GLU A 44 -17.94 -2.93 15.28
N ALA A 45 -17.48 -3.82 16.16
CA ALA A 45 -16.05 -3.95 16.48
C ALA A 45 -15.26 -4.53 15.30
N LEU A 46 -15.84 -5.47 14.54
CA LEU A 46 -15.26 -6.00 13.32
C LEU A 46 -15.16 -4.93 12.22
N ALA A 47 -16.22 -4.14 12.02
CA ALA A 47 -16.22 -3.05 11.05
C ALA A 47 -15.14 -2.02 11.36
N ALA A 48 -15.00 -1.62 12.63
CA ALA A 48 -13.94 -0.72 13.09
C ALA A 48 -12.54 -1.30 12.85
N ALA A 49 -12.33 -2.59 13.14
CA ALA A 49 -11.03 -3.24 12.92
C ALA A 49 -10.68 -3.37 11.43
N VAL A 50 -11.67 -3.60 10.56
CA VAL A 50 -11.48 -3.58 9.10
C VAL A 50 -11.09 -2.18 8.63
N GLU A 51 -11.77 -1.14 9.10
CA GLU A 51 -11.45 0.25 8.76
C GLU A 51 -10.05 0.64 9.23
N GLU A 52 -9.66 0.30 10.46
CA GLU A 52 -8.32 0.55 10.98
C GLU A 52 -7.24 -0.12 10.12
N ALA A 53 -7.41 -1.42 9.85
CA ALA A 53 -6.46 -2.20 9.06
C ALA A 53 -6.38 -1.73 7.60
N ALA A 54 -7.51 -1.42 6.97
CA ALA A 54 -7.56 -0.89 5.61
C ALA A 54 -6.98 0.53 5.54
N SER A 55 -7.20 1.36 6.57
CA SER A 55 -6.60 2.70 6.67
C SER A 55 -5.09 2.65 6.86
N ALA A 56 -4.55 1.65 7.57
CA ALA A 56 -3.10 1.43 7.63
C ALA A 56 -2.52 1.18 6.22
N LEU A 57 -3.19 0.34 5.43
CA LEU A 57 -2.81 -0.02 4.06
C LEU A 57 -2.95 1.13 3.06
N TRP A 58 -4.07 1.87 3.06
CA TRP A 58 -4.41 2.80 1.96
C TRP A 58 -4.77 4.22 2.41
N GLY A 59 -4.92 4.46 3.71
CA GLY A 59 -5.26 5.78 4.26
C GLY A 59 -6.74 6.12 4.09
N SER A 60 -7.03 7.40 3.90
CA SER A 60 -8.41 7.91 3.90
C SER A 60 -9.27 7.42 2.73
N ASP A 61 -8.68 6.97 1.63
CA ASP A 61 -9.41 6.40 0.48
C ASP A 61 -9.38 4.86 0.47
N TYR A 62 -9.49 4.25 1.66
CA TYR A 62 -9.40 2.81 1.78
C TYR A 62 -10.56 2.09 1.08
N LEU A 63 -11.77 2.65 1.00
CA LEU A 63 -12.94 1.96 0.47
C LEU A 63 -12.80 1.57 -1.00
N GLY A 64 -12.28 2.48 -1.83
CA GLY A 64 -12.03 2.18 -3.25
C GLY A 64 -10.95 1.12 -3.41
N SER A 65 -9.87 1.28 -2.65
CA SER A 65 -8.72 0.37 -2.68
C SER A 65 -9.08 -1.05 -2.20
N LEU A 66 -9.79 -1.14 -1.08
CA LEU A 66 -10.25 -2.38 -0.46
C LEU A 66 -11.21 -3.15 -1.39
N SER A 67 -12.19 -2.46 -1.95
CA SER A 67 -13.14 -3.04 -2.91
C SER A 67 -12.41 -3.62 -4.12
N ARG A 68 -11.44 -2.89 -4.67
CA ARG A 68 -10.67 -3.31 -5.83
C ARG A 68 -9.78 -4.49 -5.54
N VAL A 69 -8.92 -4.39 -4.51
CA VAL A 69 -7.95 -5.44 -4.16
C VAL A 69 -8.63 -6.77 -3.83
N LEU A 70 -9.80 -6.73 -3.19
CA LEU A 70 -10.55 -7.94 -2.84
C LEU A 70 -11.51 -8.41 -3.94
N GLY A 71 -11.69 -7.65 -5.02
CA GLY A 71 -12.72 -7.95 -6.03
C GLY A 71 -14.15 -7.97 -5.45
N LEU A 72 -14.40 -7.22 -4.38
CA LEU A 72 -15.71 -7.14 -3.72
C LEU A 72 -16.46 -5.90 -4.18
N ASN A 73 -17.80 -5.96 -4.17
CA ASN A 73 -18.62 -4.77 -4.41
C ASN A 73 -18.31 -3.72 -3.33
N ARG A 74 -18.11 -2.45 -3.74
CA ARG A 74 -17.84 -1.34 -2.83
C ARG A 74 -18.85 -1.24 -1.68
N ARG A 75 -20.12 -1.52 -1.94
CA ARG A 75 -21.17 -1.51 -0.91
C ARG A 75 -20.93 -2.59 0.15
N SER A 76 -20.38 -3.74 -0.21
CA SER A 76 -20.13 -4.85 0.72
C SER A 76 -19.04 -4.53 1.74
N VAL A 77 -18.14 -3.59 1.44
CA VAL A 77 -17.01 -3.23 2.30
C VAL A 77 -17.23 -1.91 3.06
N VAL A 78 -18.45 -1.37 3.03
CA VAL A 78 -18.83 -0.21 3.86
C VAL A 78 -19.05 -0.69 5.30
N GLY A 79 -18.64 0.12 6.30
CA GLY A 79 -18.71 -0.23 7.73
C GLY A 79 -20.06 -0.80 8.18
N ASP A 80 -21.17 -0.13 7.86
CA ASP A 80 -22.53 -0.62 8.19
C ASP A 80 -22.89 -1.96 7.52
N ARG A 81 -22.31 -2.27 6.35
CA ARG A 81 -22.51 -3.56 5.68
C ARG A 81 -21.64 -4.65 6.27
N ILE A 82 -20.41 -4.32 6.66
CA ILE A 82 -19.52 -5.22 7.40
C ILE A 82 -20.13 -5.53 8.77
N ALA A 83 -20.63 -4.54 9.50
CA ALA A 83 -21.21 -4.77 10.82
C ALA A 83 -22.42 -5.71 10.78
N ARG A 84 -23.23 -5.66 9.72
CA ARG A 84 -24.41 -6.51 9.59
C ARG A 84 -24.14 -7.90 9.02
N ASN A 85 -23.12 -8.04 8.17
CA ASN A 85 -22.92 -9.27 7.38
C ASN A 85 -21.56 -9.93 7.57
N GLY A 86 -20.62 -9.27 8.23
CA GLY A 86 -19.21 -9.61 8.23
C GLY A 86 -18.53 -9.48 6.87
N LEU A 87 -17.29 -9.96 6.80
CA LEU A 87 -16.55 -10.22 5.59
C LEU A 87 -16.12 -11.69 5.58
N PRO A 88 -15.90 -12.29 4.40
CA PRO A 88 -15.42 -13.67 4.35
C PRO A 88 -14.01 -13.80 4.95
N ALA A 89 -13.70 -14.98 5.50
CA ALA A 89 -12.44 -15.25 6.21
C ALA A 89 -11.20 -14.85 5.40
N TRP A 90 -11.15 -15.19 4.10
CA TRP A 90 -10.04 -14.86 3.23
C TRP A 90 -9.81 -13.34 3.10
N ALA A 91 -10.87 -12.53 3.09
CA ALA A 91 -10.75 -11.09 3.01
C ALA A 91 -10.16 -10.52 4.30
N LEU A 92 -10.64 -10.97 5.46
CA LEU A 92 -10.11 -10.57 6.75
C LEU A 92 -8.64 -11.00 6.91
N ALA A 93 -8.28 -12.21 6.46
CA ALA A 93 -6.91 -12.70 6.48
C ALA A 93 -5.97 -11.85 5.62
N ILE A 94 -6.36 -11.49 4.39
CA ILE A 94 -5.55 -10.63 3.50
C ILE A 94 -5.32 -9.25 4.14
N ILE A 95 -6.39 -8.62 4.65
CA ILE A 95 -6.29 -7.28 5.25
C ILE A 95 -5.46 -7.34 6.54
N GLY A 96 -5.70 -8.34 7.39
CA GLY A 96 -4.96 -8.53 8.64
C GLY A 96 -3.47 -8.77 8.39
N TYR A 97 -3.13 -9.64 7.43
CA TYR A 97 -1.75 -9.85 7.01
C TYR A 97 -1.10 -8.57 6.51
N GLY A 98 -1.82 -7.84 5.65
CA GLY A 98 -1.33 -6.58 5.09
C GLY A 98 -1.05 -5.52 6.17
N ALA A 99 -1.99 -5.35 7.10
CA ALA A 99 -1.88 -4.39 8.19
C ALA A 99 -0.78 -4.76 9.21
N GLY A 100 -0.48 -6.05 9.36
CA GLY A 100 0.60 -6.55 10.22
C GLY A 100 2.00 -6.47 9.61
N ALA A 101 2.15 -6.06 8.34
CA ALA A 101 3.45 -5.97 7.69
C ALA A 101 4.34 -4.86 8.30
N PRO A 102 5.69 -4.94 8.19
CA PRO A 102 6.57 -3.90 8.71
C PRO A 102 6.33 -2.50 8.11
N VAL A 103 5.86 -2.44 6.86
CA VAL A 103 5.52 -1.19 6.16
C VAL A 103 4.15 -1.34 5.46
N PRO A 104 3.03 -1.31 6.22
CA PRO A 104 1.70 -1.64 5.69
C PRO A 104 1.31 -0.77 4.50
N ARG A 105 1.62 0.53 4.56
CA ARG A 105 1.30 1.47 3.49
C ARG A 105 1.99 1.11 2.16
N ALA A 106 3.24 0.67 2.20
CA ALA A 106 3.95 0.24 1.00
C ALA A 106 3.33 -1.04 0.42
N LEU A 107 3.00 -2.01 1.29
CA LEU A 107 2.32 -3.22 0.88
C LEU A 107 0.92 -2.93 0.29
N GLY A 108 0.18 -1.99 0.85
CA GLY A 108 -1.11 -1.55 0.31
C GLY A 108 -1.01 -1.03 -1.12
N TYR A 109 0.01 -0.23 -1.44
CA TYR A 109 0.25 0.21 -2.81
C TYR A 109 0.68 -0.93 -3.74
N LEU A 110 1.48 -1.88 -3.24
CA LEU A 110 1.86 -3.07 -4.01
C LEU A 110 0.65 -3.96 -4.32
N LEU A 111 -0.29 -4.11 -3.38
CA LEU A 111 -1.55 -4.83 -3.61
C LEU A 111 -2.41 -4.17 -4.69
N LEU A 112 -2.47 -2.83 -4.71
CA LEU A 112 -3.16 -2.09 -5.76
C LEU A 112 -2.50 -2.27 -7.13
N ALA A 113 -1.16 -2.19 -7.19
CA ALA A 113 -0.42 -2.45 -8.42
C ALA A 113 -0.66 -3.88 -8.92
N ALA A 114 -0.67 -4.87 -8.00
CA ALA A 114 -0.98 -6.26 -8.35
C ALA A 114 -2.41 -6.41 -8.88
N ALA A 115 -3.40 -5.76 -8.27
CA ALA A 115 -4.78 -5.77 -8.75
C ALA A 115 -4.89 -5.17 -10.17
N GLU A 116 -4.22 -4.05 -10.44
CA GLU A 116 -4.18 -3.43 -11.78
C GLU A 116 -3.59 -4.39 -12.83
N VAL A 117 -2.48 -5.07 -12.51
CA VAL A 117 -1.88 -6.05 -13.43
C VAL A 117 -2.80 -7.23 -13.67
N LEU A 118 -3.47 -7.74 -12.63
CA LEU A 118 -4.41 -8.86 -12.75
C LEU A 118 -5.62 -8.47 -13.62
N ASP A 119 -6.17 -7.27 -13.42
CA ASP A 119 -7.31 -6.74 -14.18
C ASP A 119 -6.96 -6.51 -15.67
N ALA A 120 -5.73 -6.11 -15.98
CA ALA A 120 -5.30 -5.80 -17.34
C ALA A 120 -4.96 -7.04 -18.21
N THR A 121 -4.78 -8.22 -17.61
CA THR A 121 -4.10 -9.36 -18.27
C THR A 121 -4.96 -10.60 -18.51
N ASP A 122 -6.28 -10.43 -18.65
CA ASP A 122 -7.20 -11.55 -18.97
C ASP A 122 -6.76 -12.36 -20.21
N GLU A 123 -6.01 -11.75 -21.13
CA GLU A 123 -5.54 -12.38 -22.38
C GLU A 123 -4.22 -13.19 -22.25
N HIS A 124 -3.51 -13.14 -21.12
CA HIS A 124 -2.18 -13.77 -20.99
C HIS A 124 -2.20 -15.04 -20.13
N PRO A 125 -1.44 -16.11 -20.48
CA PRO A 125 -1.25 -17.26 -19.58
C PRO A 125 -0.58 -16.84 -18.27
N ARG A 126 -0.96 -17.48 -17.14
CA ARG A 126 -0.51 -17.13 -15.77
C ARG A 126 1.01 -16.90 -15.64
N GLY A 127 1.83 -17.76 -16.22
CA GLY A 127 3.30 -17.64 -16.14
C GLY A 127 3.88 -16.38 -16.81
N LYS A 128 3.23 -15.86 -17.86
CA LYS A 128 3.63 -14.58 -18.48
C LYS A 128 3.25 -13.39 -17.60
N ARG A 129 2.13 -13.47 -16.86
CA ARG A 129 1.69 -12.42 -15.93
C ARG A 129 2.68 -12.23 -14.79
N ASP A 130 3.14 -13.33 -14.18
CA ASP A 130 4.10 -13.29 -13.08
C ASP A 130 5.42 -12.63 -13.49
N ALA A 131 5.91 -12.93 -14.69
CA ALA A 131 7.11 -12.32 -15.25
C ALA A 131 6.93 -10.81 -15.49
N LEU A 132 5.80 -10.41 -16.08
CA LEU A 132 5.48 -9.00 -16.33
C LEU A 132 5.33 -8.20 -15.03
N ALA A 133 4.69 -8.77 -14.01
CA ALA A 133 4.52 -8.12 -12.71
C ALA A 133 5.86 -7.88 -12.01
N ARG A 134 6.77 -8.87 -12.03
CA ARG A 134 8.12 -8.74 -11.46
C ARG A 134 8.93 -7.68 -12.18
N GLN A 135 8.97 -7.73 -13.52
CA GLN A 135 9.68 -6.75 -14.32
C GLN A 135 9.15 -5.32 -14.07
N GLY A 136 7.82 -5.15 -14.05
CA GLY A 136 7.21 -3.85 -13.79
C GLY A 136 7.57 -3.28 -12.41
N LEU A 137 7.69 -4.12 -11.39
CA LEU A 137 8.13 -3.70 -10.05
C LEU A 137 9.61 -3.29 -10.06
N GLU A 138 10.47 -4.07 -10.70
CA GLU A 138 11.90 -3.74 -10.84
C GLU A 138 12.10 -2.41 -11.58
N ASP A 139 11.39 -2.20 -12.68
CA ASP A 139 11.43 -0.96 -13.46
C ASP A 139 10.94 0.23 -12.63
N ALA A 140 9.85 0.06 -11.89
CA ALA A 140 9.32 1.11 -11.02
C ALA A 140 10.31 1.50 -9.90
N LEU A 141 10.98 0.52 -9.28
CA LEU A 141 12.02 0.77 -8.28
C LEU A 141 13.21 1.52 -8.89
N ALA A 142 13.70 1.08 -10.06
CA ALA A 142 14.80 1.73 -10.75
C ALA A 142 14.47 3.18 -11.13
N LEU A 143 13.24 3.46 -11.57
CA LEU A 143 12.78 4.81 -11.89
C LEU A 143 12.72 5.71 -10.66
N VAL A 144 12.19 5.22 -9.53
CA VAL A 144 12.14 5.98 -8.27
C VAL A 144 13.54 6.26 -7.74
N GLU A 145 14.44 5.27 -7.77
CA GLU A 145 15.83 5.44 -7.37
C GLU A 145 16.53 6.49 -8.24
N ARG A 146 16.41 6.38 -9.57
CA ARG A 146 16.95 7.36 -10.51
C ARG A 146 16.42 8.76 -10.22
N ALA A 147 15.11 8.91 -10.01
CA ALA A 147 14.50 10.20 -9.71
C ALA A 147 15.02 10.81 -8.39
N ARG A 148 15.24 9.99 -7.36
CA ARG A 148 15.83 10.42 -6.08
C ARG A 148 17.28 10.85 -6.25
N ASN A 149 18.06 10.07 -7.00
CA ASN A 149 19.45 10.41 -7.31
C ASN A 149 19.56 11.72 -8.10
N MET A 150 18.64 11.99 -9.03
CA MET A 150 18.59 13.25 -9.77
C MET A 150 18.22 14.46 -8.90
N LYS A 151 17.48 14.28 -7.79
CA LYS A 151 17.19 15.36 -6.84
C LYS A 151 18.41 15.74 -5.99
N HIS A 152 19.38 14.86 -5.85
CA HIS A 152 20.69 15.19 -5.30
C HIS A 152 21.51 15.87 -6.41
N LEU A 153 21.32 17.19 -6.56
CA LEU A 153 22.22 18.01 -7.38
C LEU A 153 23.66 17.75 -6.93
N PRO A 154 24.63 17.58 -7.86
CA PRO A 154 26.02 17.46 -7.47
C PRO A 154 26.40 18.67 -6.62
N ALA A 155 26.89 18.43 -5.40
CA ALA A 155 27.27 19.45 -4.43
C ALA A 155 28.41 20.39 -4.92
N GLY A 156 28.84 20.27 -6.17
CA GLY A 156 29.98 20.95 -6.77
C GLY A 156 29.69 22.10 -7.74
N THR A 157 28.45 22.35 -8.17
CA THR A 157 28.14 23.52 -9.02
C THR A 157 27.81 24.77 -8.22
N ARG A 158 28.59 25.07 -7.17
CA ARG A 158 28.78 26.47 -6.76
C ARG A 158 30.00 26.97 -7.53
N CYS A 159 29.77 27.52 -8.72
CA CYS A 159 30.77 28.40 -9.33
C CYS A 159 31.04 29.51 -8.29
N PRO A 160 32.26 29.67 -7.76
CA PRO A 160 32.53 30.74 -6.83
C PRO A 160 32.21 32.06 -7.54
N PRO A 161 31.57 33.05 -6.89
CA PRO A 161 31.19 34.32 -7.52
C PRO A 161 32.36 35.01 -8.23
N SER A 162 33.59 34.72 -7.82
CA SER A 162 34.83 35.23 -8.39
C SER A 162 35.20 34.65 -9.76
N ALA A 163 34.75 33.45 -10.13
CA ALA A 163 35.03 32.85 -11.43
C ALA A 163 34.15 33.45 -12.53
N LEU A 164 32.89 33.73 -12.20
CA LEU A 164 31.92 34.33 -13.13
C LEU A 164 32.23 35.82 -13.39
N LEU A 165 32.68 36.55 -12.37
CA LEU A 165 33.15 37.94 -12.52
C LEU A 165 34.41 38.04 -13.38
N ARG A 166 35.43 37.19 -13.16
CA ARG A 166 36.64 37.17 -14.02
C ARG A 166 36.34 36.80 -15.47
N GLN A 167 35.34 35.96 -15.70
CA GLN A 167 34.94 35.56 -17.05
C GLN A 167 34.21 36.69 -17.79
N ILE A 168 33.45 37.53 -17.07
CA ILE A 168 32.80 38.73 -17.61
C ILE A 168 33.83 39.85 -17.87
N GLU A 169 34.77 40.08 -16.95
CA GLU A 169 35.83 41.09 -17.11
C GLU A 169 36.76 40.74 -18.29
N GLY A 170 37.19 39.48 -18.41
CA GLY A 170 38.02 39.03 -19.53
C GLY A 170 37.32 39.05 -20.90
N LEU A 171 35.98 39.02 -20.93
CA LEU A 171 35.20 39.21 -22.16
C LEU A 171 35.08 40.69 -22.55
N HIS A 172 35.07 41.61 -21.57
CA HIS A 172 35.04 43.05 -21.82
C HIS A 172 36.38 43.56 -22.36
N GLU A 173 37.51 43.11 -21.79
CA GLU A 173 38.85 43.51 -22.23
C GLU A 173 39.17 43.05 -23.67
N ARG A 174 38.77 41.83 -24.03
CA ARG A 174 38.95 41.32 -25.40
C ARG A 174 38.11 42.07 -26.43
N ARG A 175 36.96 42.63 -26.02
CA ARG A 175 36.08 43.41 -26.89
C ARG A 175 36.63 44.82 -27.14
N MET A 176 37.39 45.37 -26.19
CA MET A 176 38.03 46.69 -26.30
C MET A 176 39.37 46.63 -27.05
N ALA A 177 40.12 45.53 -26.94
CA ALA A 177 41.41 45.36 -27.63
C ALA A 177 41.29 45.03 -29.14
N GLY A 178 40.11 44.62 -29.62
CA GLY A 178 39.87 44.26 -31.02
C GLY A 178 39.26 45.37 -31.90
N SER A 179 39.22 46.62 -31.41
CA SER A 179 38.59 47.75 -32.11
C SER A 179 39.57 48.90 -32.34
N SER A 180 40.72 48.61 -32.94
CA SER A 180 41.68 49.60 -33.46
C SER A 180 41.99 49.32 -34.92
#